data_AF-A0A8R2LU50-F1
#
_entry.id   AF-A0A8R2LU50-F1
#
_cell.length_a   1.000
_cell.length_b   1.000
_cell.length_c   1.000
_cell.angle_alpha   90.00
_cell.angle_beta   90.00
_cell.angle_gamma   90.00
#
_symmetry.space_group_name_H-M   'P 1'
#
loop_
_entity.id
_entity.type
_entity.pdbx_description
1 polymer ?
#
loop_
_entity_poly.entity_id
_entity_poly.type
_entity_poly.pdbx_seq_one_letter_code
_entity_poly.pdbx_strand_id
1 'polypeptide(L)'
;MTCENPNKCYAAMLDSKSNSGSVSSAALRDKAASDPSCAPQNVTEAQIKPQISAPSYFYSLKENEALPFKRPEKEPRPKLLLNSVVNENDVVAMIAAHDANRTEGLKKHIGKLLVEKQIVVNYNLSERKFVTNLLCETIDYAAQRDFSAFKLACLLTTYVTVHSYFKWYYWQAPVSVWMYFKELMIRLTIEDSPDGEAIFEPDECYDILSHFHTMYIKNLPLIHVLTFGVRRLKFLWPFKRK
;
A
#
# COMPACT_ATOMS: atom_id res chain seq x y z
N MET A 1 -40.72 40.10 9.35
CA MET A 1 -40.86 38.64 9.53
C MET A 1 -40.55 37.97 8.20
N THR A 2 -39.97 36.76 8.24
CA THR A 2 -39.97 35.71 7.20
C THR A 2 -39.42 36.03 5.78
N CYS A 3 -38.89 34.97 5.15
CA CYS A 3 -38.13 34.99 3.90
C CYS A 3 -39.01 34.56 2.69
N GLU A 4 -38.36 34.00 1.64
CA GLU A 4 -38.93 33.12 0.59
C GLU A 4 -39.62 33.79 -0.62
N ASN A 5 -39.65 33.21 -1.83
CA ASN A 5 -38.71 32.33 -2.60
C ASN A 5 -39.14 32.33 -4.11
N PRO A 6 -38.53 31.57 -5.05
CA PRO A 6 -38.75 31.70 -6.50
C PRO A 6 -39.68 30.61 -7.13
N ASN A 7 -39.71 30.59 -8.48
CA ASN A 7 -40.08 29.48 -9.38
C ASN A 7 -41.53 28.99 -9.44
N LYS A 8 -42.11 28.99 -10.66
CA LYS A 8 -42.77 27.84 -11.36
C LYS A 8 -43.20 28.28 -12.78
N CYS A 9 -42.85 27.55 -13.83
CA CYS A 9 -43.60 26.43 -14.44
C CYS A 9 -44.98 26.82 -14.98
N TYR A 10 -45.25 26.54 -16.27
CA TYR A 10 -46.05 25.37 -16.68
C TYR A 10 -45.89 25.09 -18.19
N ALA A 11 -46.35 23.92 -18.63
CA ALA A 11 -46.33 23.47 -20.03
C ALA A 11 -47.75 23.40 -20.60
N ALA A 12 -47.87 23.40 -21.94
CA ALA A 12 -49.10 23.10 -22.64
C ALA A 12 -48.82 22.25 -23.88
N MET A 13 -49.41 21.06 -23.95
CA MET A 13 -49.55 20.27 -25.18
C MET A 13 -50.96 20.48 -25.72
N LEU A 14 -51.14 20.45 -27.05
CA LEU A 14 -52.43 20.20 -27.68
C LEU A 14 -52.26 19.27 -28.88
N ASP A 15 -52.94 18.13 -28.82
CA ASP A 15 -53.06 17.14 -29.89
C ASP A 15 -54.20 17.48 -30.86
N SER A 16 -54.14 16.99 -32.10
CA SER A 16 -55.31 16.81 -33.00
C SER A 16 -55.03 15.73 -34.06
N LYS A 17 -56.06 14.96 -34.46
CA LYS A 17 -55.96 13.65 -35.16
C LYS A 17 -57.15 13.45 -36.11
N SER A 18 -57.07 12.74 -37.25
CA SER A 18 -55.91 12.12 -37.92
C SER A 18 -55.98 12.30 -39.47
N ASN A 19 -56.22 11.36 -40.41
CA ASN A 19 -56.48 9.92 -40.39
C ASN A 19 -56.11 9.20 -41.71
N SER A 20 -55.94 7.88 -41.64
CA SER A 20 -56.08 6.85 -42.71
C SER A 20 -55.66 7.14 -44.17
N GLY A 21 -54.64 6.40 -44.65
CA GLY A 21 -54.39 6.15 -46.08
C GLY A 21 -53.41 4.99 -46.28
N SER A 22 -53.76 3.97 -47.06
CA SER A 22 -52.97 2.74 -47.21
C SER A 22 -52.45 2.53 -48.63
N VAL A 23 -51.13 2.31 -48.75
CA VAL A 23 -50.48 1.77 -49.96
C VAL A 23 -49.44 0.74 -49.52
N SER A 24 -49.37 -0.39 -50.23
CA SER A 24 -48.42 -1.47 -49.97
C SER A 24 -47.11 -1.30 -50.76
N SER A 25 -45.98 -1.60 -50.11
CA SER A 25 -44.76 -1.99 -50.80
C SER A 25 -44.03 -3.04 -49.95
N ALA A 26 -43.76 -4.20 -50.52
CA ALA A 26 -43.12 -5.29 -49.80
C ALA A 26 -41.60 -5.13 -49.81
N ALA A 27 -40.98 -5.19 -48.64
CA ALA A 27 -39.53 -5.34 -48.49
C ALA A 27 -39.28 -6.45 -47.45
N LEU A 28 -38.71 -7.58 -47.90
CA LEU A 28 -38.39 -8.69 -47.01
C LEU A 28 -37.24 -8.29 -46.06
N ARG A 29 -37.44 -8.54 -44.75
CA ARG A 29 -36.38 -8.89 -43.81
C ARG A 29 -36.88 -9.99 -42.88
N ASP A 30 -36.02 -10.95 -42.61
CA ASP A 30 -36.41 -12.28 -42.15
C ASP A 30 -36.77 -12.34 -40.65
N LYS A 31 -37.63 -13.30 -40.32
CA LYS A 31 -37.94 -13.65 -38.92
C LYS A 31 -36.75 -14.37 -38.28
N ALA A 32 -36.12 -13.73 -37.32
CA ALA A 32 -35.40 -14.41 -36.24
C ALA A 32 -36.14 -14.13 -34.92
N ALA A 33 -36.92 -15.09 -34.44
CA ALA A 33 -37.74 -14.93 -33.24
C ALA A 33 -36.94 -15.29 -31.97
N SER A 34 -36.91 -14.39 -30.99
CA SER A 34 -36.53 -14.63 -29.58
C SER A 34 -36.81 -13.38 -28.74
N ASP A 35 -38.06 -13.17 -28.34
CA ASP A 35 -38.39 -12.12 -27.35
C ASP A 35 -37.84 -12.50 -25.96
N PRO A 36 -37.23 -11.58 -25.21
CA PRO A 36 -36.71 -11.87 -23.87
C PRO A 36 -37.85 -11.93 -22.84
N SER A 37 -38.22 -13.16 -22.44
CA SER A 37 -39.25 -13.37 -21.40
C SER A 37 -38.75 -12.97 -20.01
N CYS A 38 -39.17 -11.81 -19.51
CA CYS A 38 -38.86 -11.35 -18.16
C CYS A 38 -39.68 -12.11 -17.09
N ALA A 39 -39.01 -12.97 -16.32
CA ALA A 39 -39.46 -13.40 -14.99
C ALA A 39 -38.23 -13.66 -14.09
N PRO A 40 -38.14 -13.06 -12.87
CA PRO A 40 -37.00 -13.27 -11.99
C PRO A 40 -37.12 -14.59 -11.25
N GLN A 41 -36.23 -15.54 -11.54
CA GLN A 41 -36.03 -16.73 -10.71
C GLN A 41 -34.80 -16.53 -9.81
N ASN A 42 -34.93 -16.94 -8.55
CA ASN A 42 -33.88 -16.79 -7.54
C ASN A 42 -32.69 -17.71 -7.85
N VAL A 43 -31.63 -17.17 -8.45
CA VAL A 43 -30.40 -17.92 -8.69
C VAL A 43 -29.60 -18.02 -7.38
N THR A 44 -29.86 -19.08 -6.62
CA THR A 44 -28.94 -19.56 -5.58
C THR A 44 -27.55 -19.76 -6.17
N GLU A 45 -26.48 -19.46 -5.43
CA GLU A 45 -25.11 -19.38 -5.94
C GLU A 45 -24.68 -20.64 -6.70
N ALA A 46 -24.72 -20.56 -8.04
CA ALA A 46 -24.38 -21.69 -8.90
C ALA A 46 -22.88 -22.03 -8.74
N GLN A 47 -22.58 -23.26 -8.32
CA GLN A 47 -21.22 -23.76 -8.20
C GLN A 47 -20.55 -23.79 -9.59
N ILE A 48 -19.79 -22.74 -9.90
CA ILE A 48 -19.05 -22.60 -11.16
C ILE A 48 -18.07 -23.77 -11.28
N LYS A 49 -18.31 -24.67 -12.23
CA LYS A 49 -17.39 -25.78 -12.55
C LYS A 49 -15.99 -25.22 -12.85
N PRO A 50 -14.91 -25.83 -12.33
CA PRO A 50 -13.54 -25.40 -12.63
C PRO A 50 -13.25 -25.60 -14.13
N GLN A 51 -13.08 -24.50 -14.85
CA GLN A 51 -12.70 -24.50 -16.25
C GLN A 51 -11.19 -24.77 -16.38
N ILE A 52 -10.84 -25.98 -16.82
CA ILE A 52 -9.46 -26.50 -16.84
C ILE A 52 -8.53 -25.66 -17.75
N SER A 53 -9.08 -24.98 -18.75
CA SER A 53 -8.33 -24.17 -19.72
C SER A 53 -8.00 -22.75 -19.26
N ALA A 54 -8.44 -22.32 -18.06
CA ALA A 54 -8.12 -21.00 -17.54
C ALA A 54 -6.72 -21.00 -16.89
N PRO A 55 -5.81 -20.06 -17.24
CA PRO A 55 -4.54 -19.90 -16.53
C PRO A 55 -4.74 -19.79 -15.02
N SER A 56 -3.88 -20.44 -14.24
CA SER A 56 -4.04 -20.60 -12.78
C SER A 56 -4.25 -19.29 -12.01
N TYR A 57 -3.78 -18.16 -12.55
CA TYR A 57 -4.03 -16.84 -11.99
C TYR A 57 -5.52 -16.48 -11.85
N PHE A 58 -6.41 -17.00 -12.69
CA PHE A 58 -7.86 -16.77 -12.56
C PHE A 58 -8.46 -17.41 -11.31
N TYR A 59 -7.91 -18.54 -10.83
CA TYR A 59 -8.33 -19.15 -9.56
C TYR A 59 -7.87 -18.29 -8.36
N SER A 60 -6.68 -17.67 -8.47
CA SER A 60 -6.14 -16.71 -7.49
C SER A 60 -6.96 -15.41 -7.33
N LEU A 61 -8.01 -15.20 -8.13
CA LEU A 61 -8.93 -14.07 -7.96
C LEU A 61 -10.06 -14.36 -6.96
N LYS A 62 -10.40 -15.65 -6.75
CA LYS A 62 -11.59 -16.07 -5.99
C LYS A 62 -11.37 -16.04 -4.47
N GLU A 63 -10.17 -16.41 -4.04
CA GLU A 63 -9.71 -16.32 -2.64
C GLU A 63 -8.76 -15.14 -2.51
N ASN A 64 -9.23 -14.06 -1.88
CA ASN A 64 -8.54 -12.78 -1.95
C ASN A 64 -8.51 -12.08 -0.59
N GLU A 65 -7.90 -12.77 0.38
CA GLU A 65 -7.84 -12.53 1.83
C GLU A 65 -7.52 -11.10 2.27
N ALA A 66 -6.87 -10.31 1.41
CA ALA A 66 -6.56 -8.91 1.64
C ALA A 66 -7.78 -8.07 2.06
N LEU A 67 -7.66 -7.53 3.27
CA LEU A 67 -8.69 -6.83 4.06
C LEU A 67 -9.52 -5.82 3.25
N PRO A 68 -10.81 -5.64 3.59
CA PRO A 68 -11.66 -4.65 2.94
C PRO A 68 -11.07 -3.23 3.06
N PHE A 69 -11.33 -2.39 2.06
CA PHE A 69 -10.90 -0.99 2.05
C PHE A 69 -11.75 -0.16 3.05
N LYS A 70 -11.42 -0.27 4.34
CA LYS A 70 -11.93 0.59 5.40
C LYS A 70 -10.91 1.71 5.63
N ARG A 71 -11.30 2.98 5.46
CA ARG A 71 -10.44 4.10 5.89
C ARG A 71 -10.15 3.96 7.38
N PRO A 72 -8.88 4.08 7.84
CA PRO A 72 -8.57 4.04 9.25
C PRO A 72 -9.04 5.33 9.94
N GLU A 73 -9.40 5.23 11.22
CA GLU A 73 -10.06 6.32 11.97
C GLU A 73 -9.10 7.45 12.35
N LYS A 74 -7.82 7.12 12.62
CA LYS A 74 -6.78 8.08 13.00
C LYS A 74 -5.42 7.60 12.54
N GLU A 75 -4.79 8.35 11.65
CA GLU A 75 -3.43 8.07 11.17
C GLU A 75 -2.39 8.35 12.28
N PRO A 76 -1.42 7.46 12.53
CA PRO A 76 -0.34 7.71 13.48
C PRO A 76 0.54 8.83 12.94
N ARG A 77 0.72 9.88 13.74
CA ARG A 77 1.69 10.95 13.42
C ARG A 77 3.12 10.46 13.63
N PRO A 78 4.08 10.88 12.80
CA PRO A 78 5.49 10.61 13.06
C PRO A 78 5.91 11.27 14.38
N LYS A 79 6.82 10.61 15.07
CA LYS A 79 7.44 11.04 16.32
C LYS A 79 8.91 10.67 16.25
N LEU A 80 9.78 11.46 16.87
CA LEU A 80 11.15 11.00 17.11
C LEU A 80 11.12 9.87 18.15
N LEU A 81 11.47 8.66 17.70
CA LEU A 81 11.49 7.42 18.50
C LEU A 81 12.93 7.01 18.85
N LEU A 82 13.78 8.01 19.09
CA LEU A 82 15.20 7.86 19.44
C LEU A 82 15.38 6.83 20.58
N ASN A 83 16.38 5.97 20.46
CA ASN A 83 16.75 4.97 21.48
C ASN A 83 15.59 4.05 21.98
N SER A 84 14.57 3.83 21.15
CA SER A 84 13.46 2.90 21.46
C SER A 84 13.46 1.62 20.61
N VAL A 85 13.85 1.72 19.33
CA VAL A 85 13.82 0.59 18.38
C VAL A 85 15.21 -0.01 18.19
N VAL A 86 16.21 0.80 17.85
CA VAL A 86 17.63 0.43 17.77
C VAL A 86 18.42 1.48 18.55
N ASN A 87 19.27 1.03 19.47
CA ASN A 87 20.09 1.88 20.32
C ASN A 87 21.58 1.71 19.96
N GLU A 88 22.46 2.59 20.44
CA GLU A 88 23.92 2.45 20.23
C GLU A 88 24.45 1.07 20.66
N ASN A 89 23.99 0.57 21.81
CA ASN A 89 24.34 -0.78 22.29
C ASN A 89 23.90 -1.89 21.33
N ASP A 90 22.75 -1.73 20.64
CA ASP A 90 22.30 -2.66 19.61
C ASP A 90 23.22 -2.59 18.38
N VAL A 91 23.69 -1.39 18.00
CA VAL A 91 24.65 -1.18 16.89
C VAL A 91 26.02 -1.78 17.21
N VAL A 92 26.54 -1.57 18.43
CA VAL A 92 27.80 -2.20 18.89
C VAL A 92 27.66 -3.74 18.90
N ALA A 93 26.52 -4.27 19.31
CA ALA A 93 26.24 -5.71 19.25
C ALA A 93 26.12 -6.24 17.80
N MET A 94 25.62 -5.44 16.85
CA MET A 94 25.63 -5.76 15.42
C MET A 94 27.06 -5.81 14.84
N ILE A 95 27.94 -4.87 15.22
CA ILE A 95 29.35 -4.85 14.81
C ILE A 95 30.07 -6.09 15.36
N ALA A 96 29.96 -6.35 16.66
CA ALA A 96 30.55 -7.54 17.28
C ALA A 96 30.01 -8.86 16.68
N ALA A 97 28.74 -8.89 16.24
CA ALA A 97 28.17 -10.03 15.53
C ALA A 97 28.69 -10.17 14.08
N HIS A 98 29.06 -9.07 13.41
CA HIS A 98 29.75 -9.10 12.12
C HIS A 98 31.17 -9.64 12.28
N ASP A 99 31.94 -9.16 13.26
CA ASP A 99 33.31 -9.62 13.49
C ASP A 99 33.37 -11.10 13.89
N ALA A 100 32.42 -11.57 14.72
CA ALA A 100 32.32 -12.97 15.10
C ALA A 100 31.91 -13.91 13.94
N ASN A 101 31.18 -13.42 12.94
CA ASN A 101 30.91 -14.14 11.69
C ASN A 101 30.59 -13.16 10.55
N ARG A 102 31.62 -12.93 9.71
CA ARG A 102 31.61 -11.93 8.64
C ARG A 102 30.58 -12.16 7.53
N THR A 103 30.06 -13.38 7.36
CA THR A 103 29.14 -13.73 6.26
C THR A 103 27.67 -13.72 6.68
N GLU A 104 27.35 -14.25 7.87
CA GLU A 104 25.96 -14.40 8.34
C GLU A 104 25.67 -13.78 9.72
N GLY A 105 26.69 -13.46 10.52
CA GLY A 105 26.50 -13.04 11.92
C GLY A 105 25.64 -11.80 12.07
N LEU A 106 25.93 -10.75 11.29
CA LEU A 106 25.14 -9.52 11.22
C LEU A 106 23.67 -9.79 10.83
N LYS A 107 23.44 -10.54 9.75
CA LYS A 107 22.09 -10.86 9.25
C LYS A 107 21.29 -11.68 10.25
N LYS A 108 21.94 -12.62 10.93
CA LYS A 108 21.35 -13.44 12.00
C LYS A 108 21.01 -12.60 13.24
N HIS A 109 21.87 -11.65 13.61
CA HIS A 109 21.63 -10.73 14.72
C HIS A 109 20.43 -9.80 14.44
N ILE A 110 20.43 -9.11 13.29
CA ILE A 110 19.32 -8.25 12.85
C ILE A 110 18.01 -9.06 12.79
N GLY A 111 18.04 -10.25 12.17
CA GLY A 111 16.87 -11.13 12.08
C GLY A 111 16.31 -11.59 13.44
N LYS A 112 17.13 -11.62 14.49
CA LYS A 112 16.72 -11.89 15.87
C LYS A 112 16.10 -10.64 16.52
N LEU A 113 16.78 -9.49 16.43
CA LEU A 113 16.31 -8.21 16.96
C LEU A 113 14.93 -7.81 16.38
N LEU A 114 14.71 -8.05 15.09
CA LEU A 114 13.42 -7.80 14.42
C LEU A 114 12.23 -8.58 15.01
N VAL A 115 12.48 -9.77 15.56
CA VAL A 115 11.46 -10.58 16.24
C VAL A 115 11.33 -10.18 17.71
N GLU A 116 12.43 -9.89 18.39
CA GLU A 116 12.43 -9.48 19.80
C GLU A 116 11.72 -8.14 20.02
N LYS A 117 11.95 -7.15 19.14
CA LYS A 117 11.27 -5.85 19.15
C LYS A 117 9.86 -5.90 18.50
N GLN A 118 9.33 -7.09 18.16
CA GLN A 118 8.02 -7.34 17.55
C GLN A 118 7.75 -6.60 16.21
N ILE A 119 8.82 -6.20 15.50
CA ILE A 119 8.72 -5.51 14.21
C ILE A 119 8.19 -6.45 13.14
N VAL A 120 8.70 -7.69 13.12
CA VAL A 120 8.31 -8.76 12.19
C VAL A 120 7.81 -9.96 12.98
N VAL A 121 6.61 -10.45 12.67
CA VAL A 121 6.06 -11.64 13.34
C VAL A 121 6.76 -12.88 12.80
N ASN A 122 7.15 -13.81 13.69
CA ASN A 122 8.10 -14.90 13.38
C ASN A 122 7.69 -15.82 12.21
N TYR A 123 6.39 -15.90 11.87
CA TYR A 123 5.92 -16.66 10.70
C TYR A 123 6.24 -16.01 9.35
N ASN A 124 6.48 -14.70 9.30
CA ASN A 124 6.62 -13.96 8.04
C ASN A 124 8.06 -13.95 7.52
N LEU A 125 8.50 -15.10 7.00
CA LEU A 125 9.87 -15.32 6.54
C LEU A 125 10.28 -14.38 5.38
N SER A 126 9.35 -14.03 4.49
CA SER A 126 9.59 -13.10 3.38
C SER A 126 9.81 -11.67 3.87
N GLU A 127 8.94 -11.19 4.75
CA GLU A 127 9.09 -9.89 5.40
C GLU A 127 10.39 -9.81 6.20
N ARG A 128 10.69 -10.83 7.04
CA ARG A 128 11.91 -10.84 7.84
C ARG A 128 13.16 -10.76 6.96
N LYS A 129 13.22 -11.56 5.89
CA LYS A 129 14.36 -11.53 4.95
C LYS A 129 14.47 -10.19 4.23
N PHE A 130 13.36 -9.58 3.85
CA PHE A 130 13.36 -8.23 3.26
C PHE A 130 13.89 -7.17 4.23
N VAL A 131 13.33 -7.08 5.45
CA VAL A 131 13.72 -6.04 6.43
C VAL A 131 15.16 -6.26 6.91
N THR A 132 15.61 -7.51 7.11
CA THR A 132 17.03 -7.80 7.39
C THR A 132 17.95 -7.31 6.27
N ASN A 133 17.61 -7.56 5.00
CA ASN A 133 18.41 -7.07 3.88
C ASN A 133 18.39 -5.53 3.81
N LEU A 134 17.23 -4.88 3.94
CA LEU A 134 17.09 -3.42 3.95
C LEU A 134 18.00 -2.77 5.00
N LEU A 135 18.04 -3.32 6.21
CA LEU A 135 18.88 -2.81 7.29
C LEU A 135 20.37 -3.09 7.06
N CYS A 136 20.76 -4.20 6.43
CA CYS A 136 22.13 -4.39 5.95
C CYS A 136 22.54 -3.31 4.94
N GLU A 137 21.74 -3.08 3.90
CA GLU A 137 22.02 -2.03 2.89
C GLU A 137 22.09 -0.62 3.54
N THR A 138 21.31 -0.38 4.59
CA THR A 138 21.33 0.88 5.37
C THR A 138 22.60 1.02 6.22
N ILE A 139 23.12 -0.09 6.77
CA ILE A 139 24.42 -0.12 7.47
C ILE A 139 25.56 0.11 6.46
N ASP A 140 25.55 -0.58 5.32
CA ASP A 140 26.57 -0.45 4.28
C ASP A 140 26.58 0.98 3.68
N TYR A 141 25.41 1.61 3.52
CA TYR A 141 25.23 3.01 3.14
C TYR A 141 25.82 3.99 4.17
N ALA A 142 25.62 3.73 5.45
CA ALA A 142 26.09 4.57 6.55
C ALA A 142 27.60 4.44 6.78
N ALA A 143 28.15 3.23 6.60
CA ALA A 143 29.59 2.98 6.64
C ALA A 143 30.34 3.67 5.49
N GLN A 144 29.71 3.86 4.33
CA GLN A 144 30.25 4.67 3.21
C GLN A 144 30.28 6.19 3.48
N ARG A 145 29.72 6.65 4.61
CA ARG A 145 29.64 8.06 5.02
C ARG A 145 30.20 8.30 6.42
N ASP A 146 30.94 7.33 6.98
CA ASP A 146 31.55 7.39 8.32
C ASP A 146 30.57 7.80 9.45
N PHE A 147 29.30 7.41 9.33
CA PHE A 147 28.27 7.73 10.33
C PHE A 147 28.58 7.12 11.70
N SER A 148 28.46 7.92 12.76
CA SER A 148 28.63 7.47 14.14
C SER A 148 27.59 6.41 14.53
N ALA A 149 27.90 5.62 15.56
CA ALA A 149 26.96 4.60 16.08
C ALA A 149 25.59 5.19 16.47
N PHE A 150 25.57 6.44 16.95
CA PHE A 150 24.35 7.19 17.24
C PHE A 150 23.56 7.55 15.97
N LYS A 151 24.21 8.17 14.96
CA LYS A 151 23.57 8.47 13.66
C LYS A 151 23.02 7.19 13.00
N LEU A 152 23.77 6.08 13.07
CA LEU A 152 23.35 4.78 12.55
C LEU A 152 22.15 4.20 13.33
N ALA A 153 22.16 4.23 14.67
CA ALA A 153 21.03 3.78 15.49
C ALA A 153 19.74 4.57 15.17
N CYS A 154 19.86 5.89 14.98
CA CYS A 154 18.77 6.77 14.57
C CYS A 154 18.27 6.46 13.16
N LEU A 155 19.16 6.23 12.19
CA LEU A 155 18.80 5.90 10.81
C LEU A 155 18.04 4.55 10.72
N LEU A 156 18.55 3.51 11.38
CA LEU A 156 17.92 2.18 11.44
C LEU A 156 16.55 2.25 12.13
N THR A 157 16.45 2.98 13.25
CA THR A 157 15.19 3.26 13.95
C THR A 157 14.17 3.94 13.03
N THR A 158 14.60 4.93 12.24
CA THR A 158 13.74 5.63 11.26
C THR A 158 13.23 4.67 10.18
N TYR A 159 14.10 3.87 9.55
CA TYR A 159 13.73 2.91 8.52
C TYR A 159 12.73 1.86 9.02
N VAL A 160 12.95 1.32 10.23
CA VAL A 160 12.01 0.40 10.88
C VAL A 160 10.68 1.08 11.21
N THR A 161 10.70 2.32 11.72
CA THR A 161 9.49 3.07 12.07
C THR A 161 8.62 3.31 10.83
N VAL A 162 9.22 3.66 9.70
CA VAL A 162 8.48 3.83 8.43
C VAL A 162 7.99 2.51 7.85
N HIS A 163 8.73 1.41 8.01
CA HIS A 163 8.20 0.08 7.66
C HIS A 163 6.99 -0.30 8.53
N SER A 164 7.03 0.03 9.82
CA SER A 164 5.96 -0.24 10.78
C SER A 164 4.71 0.61 10.49
N TYR A 165 4.89 1.87 10.08
CA TYR A 165 3.82 2.73 9.57
C TYR A 165 3.21 2.22 8.26
N PHE A 166 4.03 1.73 7.32
CA PHE A 166 3.53 1.07 6.11
C PHE A 166 2.71 -0.20 6.44
N LYS A 167 3.15 -0.99 7.42
CA LYS A 167 2.43 -2.18 7.90
C LYS A 167 1.10 -1.87 8.60
N TRP A 168 1.01 -0.74 9.29
CA TRP A 168 -0.15 -0.37 10.11
C TRP A 168 -1.47 -0.34 9.32
N TYR A 169 -1.44 -0.01 8.03
CA TYR A 169 -2.61 -0.05 7.17
C TYR A 169 -2.32 -0.72 5.82
N TYR A 170 -3.02 -1.82 5.53
CA TYR A 170 -2.84 -2.63 4.30
C TYR A 170 -2.90 -1.79 3.01
N TRP A 171 -3.69 -0.71 2.96
CA TRP A 171 -3.85 0.14 1.78
C TRP A 171 -3.08 1.48 1.88
N GLN A 172 -1.96 1.52 2.61
CA GLN A 172 -1.17 2.74 2.76
C GLN A 172 -0.59 3.22 1.42
N ALA A 173 -0.85 4.48 1.08
CA ALA A 173 -0.43 5.05 -0.20
C ALA A 173 1.09 5.34 -0.22
N PRO A 174 1.78 5.16 -1.37
CA PRO A 174 3.22 5.46 -1.48
C PRO A 174 3.55 6.91 -1.11
N VAL A 175 2.66 7.84 -1.45
CA VAL A 175 2.80 9.27 -1.10
C VAL A 175 2.76 9.47 0.41
N SER A 176 1.88 8.77 1.14
CA SER A 176 1.81 8.88 2.61
C SER A 176 3.08 8.33 3.27
N VAL A 177 3.58 7.17 2.81
CA VAL A 177 4.87 6.60 3.27
C VAL A 177 6.03 7.59 3.03
N TRP A 178 6.06 8.24 1.87
CA TRP A 178 7.08 9.24 1.54
C TRP A 178 6.97 10.52 2.38
N MET A 179 5.75 11.04 2.61
CA MET A 179 5.54 12.21 3.46
C MET A 179 5.93 11.93 4.92
N TYR A 180 5.58 10.76 5.44
CA TYR A 180 5.94 10.33 6.80
C TYR A 180 7.45 10.18 7.00
N PHE A 181 8.17 9.59 6.02
CA PHE A 181 9.63 9.52 6.06
C PHE A 181 10.26 10.92 6.01
N LYS A 182 9.77 11.81 5.12
CA LYS A 182 10.23 13.21 5.06
C LYS A 182 9.99 13.95 6.37
N GLU A 183 8.83 13.81 7.01
CA GLU A 183 8.55 14.52 8.26
C GLU A 183 9.44 14.01 9.41
N LEU A 184 9.75 12.72 9.47
CA LEU A 184 10.77 12.20 10.40
C LEU A 184 12.15 12.80 10.13
N MET A 185 12.61 12.80 8.87
CA MET A 185 13.91 13.37 8.52
C MET A 185 13.99 14.87 8.82
N ILE A 186 12.94 15.64 8.53
CA ILE A 186 12.85 17.07 8.85
C ILE A 186 12.98 17.30 10.38
N ARG A 187 12.29 16.50 11.21
CA ARG A 187 12.39 16.58 12.69
C ARG A 187 13.78 16.20 13.21
N LEU A 188 14.50 15.31 12.53
CA LEU A 188 15.88 14.95 12.86
C LEU A 188 16.90 16.04 12.46
N THR A 189 16.55 16.94 11.54
CA THR A 189 17.41 18.05 11.08
C THR A 189 17.09 19.44 11.67
N ILE A 190 15.86 19.69 12.12
CA ILE A 190 15.39 21.03 12.55
C ILE A 190 14.95 21.02 14.03
N GLU A 191 15.69 20.29 14.87
CA GLU A 191 15.53 20.23 16.34
C GLU A 191 14.10 19.90 16.86
N ASP A 192 13.84 18.61 17.11
CA ASP A 192 12.73 18.13 17.96
C ASP A 192 13.24 17.04 18.95
N SER A 193 14.57 17.00 19.15
CA SER A 193 15.31 16.06 19.99
C SER A 193 15.39 16.58 21.43
N PRO A 194 15.28 15.74 22.49
CA PRO A 194 15.27 16.21 23.88
C PRO A 194 16.54 16.97 24.30
N ASP A 195 17.66 16.70 23.63
CA ASP A 195 18.97 17.31 23.93
C ASP A 195 19.29 18.54 23.05
N GLY A 196 18.39 18.92 22.14
CA GLY A 196 18.51 20.14 21.32
C GLY A 196 19.53 20.12 20.18
N GLU A 197 20.19 18.98 19.90
CA GLU A 197 21.16 18.85 18.80
C GLU A 197 20.53 18.23 17.54
N ALA A 198 20.87 18.77 16.37
CA ALA A 198 20.46 18.23 15.07
C ALA A 198 21.27 16.95 14.74
N ILE A 199 20.58 15.84 14.53
CA ILE A 199 21.21 14.50 14.42
C ILE A 199 21.81 14.28 13.01
N PHE A 200 21.23 14.93 12.00
CA PHE A 200 21.74 14.93 10.64
C PHE A 200 21.88 16.36 10.11
N GLU A 201 22.88 16.58 9.28
CA GLU A 201 23.04 17.82 8.52
C GLU A 201 22.04 17.85 7.34
N PRO A 202 21.69 19.04 6.80
CA PRO A 202 20.77 19.16 5.67
C PRO A 202 21.21 18.34 4.43
N ASP A 203 22.52 18.28 4.16
CA ASP A 203 23.05 17.57 3.00
C ASP A 203 23.02 16.04 3.21
N GLU A 204 23.38 15.55 4.40
CA GLU A 204 23.17 14.15 4.80
C GLU A 204 21.69 13.75 4.66
N CYS A 205 20.76 14.65 5.02
CA CYS A 205 19.33 14.44 4.91
C CYS A 205 18.85 14.32 3.46
N TYR A 206 19.32 15.17 2.53
CA TYR A 206 19.02 15.03 1.09
C TYR A 206 19.52 13.71 0.51
N ASP A 207 20.69 13.25 0.95
CA ASP A 207 21.28 11.97 0.57
C ASP A 207 20.47 10.78 1.13
N ILE A 208 20.10 10.81 2.41
CA ILE A 208 19.25 9.80 3.07
C ILE A 208 17.86 9.73 2.41
N LEU A 209 17.27 10.87 2.07
CA LEU A 209 16.00 10.97 1.33
C LEU A 209 16.10 10.31 -0.05
N SER A 210 17.21 10.55 -0.76
CA SER A 210 17.47 9.97 -2.07
C SER A 210 17.68 8.45 -2.00
N HIS A 211 18.43 7.96 -1.01
CA HIS A 211 18.62 6.54 -0.74
C HIS A 211 17.32 5.84 -0.35
N PHE A 212 16.52 6.41 0.55
CA PHE A 212 15.22 5.83 0.92
C PHE A 212 14.26 5.78 -0.27
N HIS A 213 14.23 6.82 -1.10
CA HIS A 213 13.39 6.85 -2.29
C HIS A 213 13.80 5.77 -3.31
N THR A 214 15.10 5.54 -3.52
CA THR A 214 15.59 4.52 -4.46
C THR A 214 15.43 3.09 -3.94
N MET A 215 15.72 2.82 -2.66
CA MET A 215 15.67 1.48 -2.08
C MET A 215 14.27 1.05 -1.65
N TYR A 216 13.49 1.97 -1.06
CA TYR A 216 12.19 1.64 -0.45
C TYR A 216 11.01 2.07 -1.33
N ILE A 217 10.90 3.35 -1.69
CA ILE A 217 9.70 3.88 -2.38
C ILE A 217 9.55 3.29 -3.81
N LYS A 218 10.62 3.24 -4.60
CA LYS A 218 10.58 2.58 -5.93
C LYS A 218 10.14 1.11 -5.88
N ASN A 219 10.49 0.41 -4.80
CA ASN A 219 10.23 -1.02 -4.62
C ASN A 219 8.95 -1.32 -3.83
N LEU A 220 8.20 -0.31 -3.40
CA LEU A 220 7.05 -0.47 -2.50
C LEU A 220 6.00 -1.50 -2.94
N PRO A 221 5.68 -1.68 -4.25
CA PRO A 221 4.79 -2.76 -4.69
C PRO A 221 5.33 -4.17 -4.41
N LEU A 222 6.65 -4.38 -4.49
CA LEU A 222 7.30 -5.65 -4.14
C LEU A 222 7.33 -5.85 -2.62
N ILE A 223 7.63 -4.78 -1.88
CA ILE A 223 7.59 -4.78 -0.40
C ILE A 223 6.19 -5.18 0.08
N HIS A 224 5.14 -4.64 -0.54
CA HIS A 224 3.74 -4.97 -0.23
C HIS A 224 3.45 -6.47 -0.38
N VAL A 225 3.91 -7.10 -1.47
CA VAL A 225 3.76 -8.56 -1.68
C VAL A 225 4.61 -9.37 -0.69
N LEU A 226 5.81 -8.92 -0.33
CA LEU A 226 6.70 -9.61 0.63
C LEU A 226 6.21 -9.50 2.08
N THR A 227 5.60 -8.38 2.44
CA THR A 227 5.05 -8.09 3.77
C THR A 227 3.67 -8.69 3.97
N PHE A 228 2.75 -8.58 3.01
CA PHE A 228 1.37 -9.04 3.18
C PHE A 228 1.04 -10.36 2.46
N GLY A 229 1.94 -10.92 1.65
CA GLY A 229 1.79 -12.22 0.97
C GLY A 229 0.82 -12.25 -0.23
N VAL A 230 -0.09 -11.28 -0.35
CA VAL A 230 -1.20 -11.33 -1.33
C VAL A 230 -0.81 -10.77 -2.70
N ARG A 231 -1.08 -11.55 -3.76
CA ARG A 231 -0.71 -11.25 -5.16
C ARG A 231 -1.79 -10.48 -5.94
N ARG A 232 -2.19 -9.27 -5.50
CA ARG A 232 -3.24 -8.45 -6.16
C ARG A 232 -2.75 -7.70 -7.41
N LEU A 233 -2.86 -8.33 -8.59
CA LEU A 233 -3.19 -7.61 -9.83
C LEU A 233 -4.72 -7.59 -9.99
N LYS A 234 -5.40 -6.66 -9.29
CA LYS A 234 -6.84 -6.47 -9.44
C LYS A 234 -7.18 -5.75 -10.74
N PHE A 235 -7.22 -6.48 -11.84
CA PHE A 235 -7.87 -6.05 -13.07
C PHE A 235 -9.40 -5.96 -12.85
N LEU A 236 -9.85 -4.82 -12.34
CA LEU A 236 -11.27 -4.46 -12.33
C LEU A 236 -11.69 -4.13 -13.76
N TRP A 237 -12.11 -5.16 -14.50
CA TRP A 237 -12.66 -5.00 -15.85
C TRP A 237 -13.90 -4.11 -15.77
N PRO A 238 -13.93 -2.93 -16.44
CA PRO A 238 -14.94 -1.90 -16.16
C PRO A 238 -16.35 -2.25 -16.67
N PHE A 239 -16.46 -3.31 -17.47
CA PHE A 239 -17.72 -3.77 -18.05
C PHE A 239 -18.44 -4.72 -17.10
N LYS A 240 -19.44 -4.20 -16.39
CA LYS A 240 -20.56 -5.04 -15.92
C LYS A 240 -21.15 -5.75 -17.15
N ARG A 241 -21.33 -7.07 -17.09
CA ARG A 241 -22.17 -7.75 -18.08
C ARG A 241 -23.58 -7.18 -17.98
N LYS A 242 -24.15 -6.83 -19.14
CA LYS A 242 -25.59 -6.62 -19.31
C LYS A 242 -26.28 -7.98 -19.41
#